data_AF-A0A6A6RC64-F1
#
_entry.id   AF-A0A6A6RC64-F1
#
_cell.length_a   1.000
_cell.length_b   1.000
_cell.length_c   1.000
_cell.angle_alpha   90.00
_cell.angle_beta   90.00
_cell.angle_gamma   90.00
#
_symmetry.space_group_name_H-M   'P 1'
#
loop_
_entity.id
_entity.type
_entity.pdbx_description
1 polymer ?
#
loop_
_entity_poly.entity_id
_entity_poly.type
_entity_poly.pdbx_seq_one_letter_code
_entity_poly.pdbx_strand_id
1 'polypeptide(L)'
;MSNNQHTVVALKSAFLRAQTRILSQELRPSERWRDGAGSIPERIIRDVTLETNRLMRRHTKTAYGALSIRYVAEQIDQLYWNLAAPDIEVRDAIDADDSESNGVLRVGDDLTLDENIAKLPPTWEDASSDQESSTGDVATNQEGYLAAVTQLQSLSAQRQALSQKLSNYHTLLALLEPYRKPQESIQPNLVTRDAPLGTELAKTRTLAIRVAGRVQEKFGESREVDETETHEDEIVEDVLDDSEKLKDIMAGW
;
A
#
# COMPACT_ATOMS: atom_id res chain seq x y z
N MET A 1 -20.96 -14.27 -21.28
CA MET A 1 -21.36 -14.28 -19.85
C MET A 1 -20.74 -15.51 -19.16
N SER A 2 -19.43 -15.50 -18.88
CA SER A 2 -18.69 -16.67 -18.35
C SER A 2 -17.84 -16.39 -17.11
N ASN A 3 -17.93 -15.19 -16.50
CA ASN A 3 -17.02 -14.80 -15.41
C ASN A 3 -17.28 -15.48 -14.05
N ASN A 4 -18.34 -16.26 -13.89
CA ASN A 4 -18.66 -16.92 -12.61
C ASN A 4 -18.08 -18.33 -12.47
N GLN A 5 -17.38 -18.87 -13.46
CA GLN A 5 -16.79 -20.21 -13.41
C GLN A 5 -15.56 -20.32 -12.49
N HIS A 6 -15.02 -19.20 -12.01
CA HIS A 6 -13.78 -19.15 -11.23
C HIS A 6 -13.96 -18.83 -9.73
N THR A 7 -15.19 -18.70 -9.23
CA THR A 7 -15.39 -18.46 -7.79
C THR A 7 -15.38 -19.78 -7.01
N VAL A 8 -14.82 -19.77 -5.80
CA VAL A 8 -14.77 -20.94 -4.90
C VAL A 8 -16.20 -21.46 -4.62
N VAL A 9 -17.15 -20.56 -4.41
CA VAL A 9 -18.57 -20.90 -4.23
C VAL A 9 -19.16 -21.59 -5.46
N ALA A 10 -18.79 -21.15 -6.68
CA ALA A 10 -19.23 -21.81 -7.91
C ALA A 10 -18.70 -23.24 -8.01
N LEU A 11 -17.41 -23.46 -7.69
CA LEU A 11 -16.79 -24.79 -7.66
C LEU A 11 -17.47 -25.71 -6.64
N LYS A 12 -17.67 -25.23 -5.41
CA LYS A 12 -18.39 -25.95 -4.34
C LYS A 12 -19.81 -26.30 -4.79
N SER A 13 -20.54 -25.36 -5.40
CA SER A 13 -21.88 -25.61 -5.92
C SER A 13 -21.90 -26.63 -7.07
N ALA A 14 -20.89 -26.62 -7.95
CA ALA A 14 -20.77 -27.56 -9.06
C ALA A 14 -20.48 -28.97 -8.55
N PHE A 15 -19.58 -29.11 -7.55
CA PHE A 15 -19.32 -30.37 -6.87
C PHE A 15 -20.59 -30.93 -6.22
N LEU A 16 -21.31 -30.12 -5.44
CA LEU A 16 -22.56 -30.55 -4.80
C LEU A 16 -23.62 -30.97 -5.84
N ARG A 17 -23.73 -30.28 -6.99
CA ARG A 17 -24.61 -30.70 -8.10
C ARG A 17 -24.18 -32.04 -8.70
N ALA A 18 -22.88 -32.28 -8.85
CA ALA A 18 -22.37 -33.54 -9.37
C ALA A 18 -22.68 -34.70 -8.40
N GLN A 19 -22.41 -34.51 -7.10
CA GLN A 19 -22.66 -35.52 -6.08
C GLN A 19 -24.16 -35.81 -5.89
N THR A 20 -24.99 -34.77 -5.85
CA THR A 20 -26.44 -34.94 -5.77
C THR A 20 -26.99 -35.70 -6.99
N ARG A 21 -26.45 -35.47 -8.19
CA ARG A 21 -26.82 -36.23 -9.39
C ARG A 21 -26.41 -37.71 -9.31
N ILE A 22 -25.27 -38.03 -8.70
CA ILE A 22 -24.81 -39.41 -8.48
C ILE A 22 -25.73 -40.10 -7.47
N LEU A 23 -26.02 -39.42 -6.35
CA LEU A 23 -26.85 -39.97 -5.27
C LEU A 23 -28.34 -40.06 -5.65
N SER A 24 -28.82 -39.23 -6.57
CA SER A 24 -30.21 -39.25 -7.05
C SER A 24 -30.42 -40.18 -8.26
N GLN A 25 -29.47 -41.06 -8.57
CA GLN A 25 -29.64 -42.04 -9.64
C GLN A 25 -30.78 -43.00 -9.32
N GLU A 26 -31.55 -43.36 -10.34
CA GLU A 26 -32.67 -44.29 -10.18
C GLU A 26 -32.22 -45.64 -9.66
N LEU A 27 -32.94 -46.11 -8.65
CA LEU A 27 -32.77 -47.44 -8.09
C LEU A 27 -33.21 -48.46 -9.14
N ARG A 28 -32.26 -49.30 -9.55
CA ARG A 28 -32.53 -50.50 -10.33
C ARG A 28 -32.41 -51.72 -9.42
N PRO A 29 -33.38 -52.64 -9.43
CA PRO A 29 -33.26 -53.88 -8.65
C PRO A 29 -32.01 -54.65 -9.10
N SER A 30 -31.14 -55.01 -8.17
CA SER A 30 -29.94 -55.79 -8.48
C SER A 30 -30.34 -57.21 -8.91
N GLU A 31 -29.55 -57.85 -9.77
CA GLU A 31 -29.81 -59.23 -10.24
C GLU A 31 -29.85 -60.21 -9.07
N ARG A 32 -28.92 -60.05 -8.11
CA ARG A 32 -28.88 -60.83 -6.86
C ARG A 32 -30.16 -60.74 -6.03
N TRP A 33 -30.84 -59.59 -6.05
CA TRP A 33 -32.10 -59.41 -5.33
C TRP A 33 -33.27 -60.05 -6.08
N ARG A 34 -33.25 -60.04 -7.43
CA ARG A 34 -34.26 -60.74 -8.24
C ARG A 34 -34.20 -62.24 -8.04
N ASP A 35 -33.01 -62.81 -7.94
CA ASP A 35 -32.82 -64.25 -7.73
C ASP A 35 -33.33 -64.72 -6.35
N GLY A 36 -33.25 -63.85 -5.33
CA GLY A 36 -33.78 -64.11 -3.98
C GLY A 36 -35.26 -63.79 -3.80
N ALA A 37 -35.86 -63.00 -4.68
CA ALA A 37 -37.24 -62.50 -4.56
C ALA A 37 -38.30 -63.40 -5.22
N GLY A 38 -38.01 -64.69 -5.47
CA GLY A 38 -38.78 -65.63 -6.30
C GLY A 38 -40.27 -65.86 -5.95
N SER A 39 -40.80 -65.22 -4.90
CA SER A 39 -42.22 -65.25 -4.52
C SER A 39 -43.00 -63.98 -4.92
N ILE A 40 -42.31 -62.88 -5.24
CA ILE A 40 -42.96 -61.60 -5.56
C ILE A 40 -43.14 -61.49 -7.08
N PRO A 41 -44.36 -61.22 -7.58
CA PRO A 41 -44.57 -61.04 -9.01
C PRO A 41 -43.82 -59.80 -9.51
N GLU A 42 -43.14 -59.94 -10.65
CA GLU A 42 -42.29 -58.88 -11.24
C GLU A 42 -43.05 -57.58 -11.53
N ARG A 43 -44.36 -57.66 -11.73
CA ARG A 43 -45.23 -56.49 -11.88
C ARG A 43 -45.23 -55.60 -10.64
N ILE A 44 -45.37 -56.19 -9.44
CA ILE A 44 -45.36 -55.43 -8.18
C ILE A 44 -43.99 -54.81 -7.95
N ILE A 45 -42.92 -55.55 -8.26
CA ILE A 45 -41.54 -55.04 -8.19
C ILE A 45 -41.37 -53.82 -9.09
N ARG A 46 -41.87 -53.89 -10.33
CA ARG A 46 -41.82 -52.78 -11.28
C ARG A 46 -42.62 -51.58 -10.79
N ASP A 47 -43.82 -51.80 -10.29
CA ASP A 47 -44.70 -50.72 -9.80
C ASP A 47 -44.08 -50.02 -8.58
N VAL A 48 -43.55 -50.78 -7.60
CA VAL A 48 -42.87 -50.25 -6.41
C VAL A 48 -41.56 -49.53 -6.78
N THR A 49 -40.77 -50.06 -7.72
CA THR A 49 -39.55 -49.38 -8.18
C THR A 49 -39.87 -48.08 -8.91
N LEU A 50 -40.97 -48.02 -9.67
CA LEU A 50 -41.42 -46.78 -10.29
C LEU A 50 -41.90 -45.76 -9.25
N GLU A 51 -42.67 -46.20 -8.25
CA GLU A 51 -43.18 -45.32 -7.20
C GLU A 51 -42.06 -44.77 -6.30
N THR A 52 -41.11 -45.62 -5.90
CA THR A 52 -39.95 -45.20 -5.10
C THR A 52 -39.05 -44.24 -5.88
N ASN A 53 -38.79 -44.51 -7.16
CA ASN A 53 -38.04 -43.59 -8.02
C ASN A 53 -38.77 -42.24 -8.21
N ARG A 54 -40.10 -42.23 -8.30
CA ARG A 54 -40.89 -40.98 -8.34
C ARG A 54 -40.78 -40.19 -7.04
N LEU A 55 -40.89 -40.86 -5.90
CA LEU A 55 -40.77 -40.23 -4.58
C LEU A 55 -39.37 -39.66 -4.37
N MET A 56 -38.34 -40.42 -4.75
CA MET A 56 -36.94 -39.99 -4.66
C MET A 56 -36.68 -38.76 -5.53
N ARG A 57 -37.15 -38.75 -6.79
CA ARG A 57 -37.05 -37.56 -7.65
C ARG A 57 -37.76 -36.35 -7.06
N ARG A 58 -38.93 -36.54 -6.43
CA ARG A 58 -39.66 -35.47 -5.75
C ARG A 58 -38.84 -34.92 -4.58
N HIS A 59 -38.31 -35.78 -3.72
CA HIS A 59 -37.48 -35.40 -2.59
C HIS A 59 -36.20 -34.68 -3.03
N THR A 60 -35.49 -35.20 -4.04
CA THR A 60 -34.27 -34.58 -4.57
C THR A 60 -34.55 -33.17 -5.07
N LYS A 61 -35.67 -32.97 -5.79
CA LYS A 61 -36.05 -31.65 -6.30
C LYS A 61 -36.42 -30.66 -5.20
N THR A 62 -37.02 -31.13 -4.10
CA THR A 62 -37.40 -30.26 -2.97
C THR A 62 -36.22 -29.95 -2.05
N ALA A 63 -35.37 -30.93 -1.75
CA ALA A 63 -34.24 -30.77 -0.83
C ALA A 63 -33.03 -30.10 -1.49
N TYR A 64 -32.68 -30.53 -2.71
CA TYR A 64 -31.49 -30.08 -3.44
C TYR A 64 -31.84 -29.10 -4.57
N GLY A 65 -32.64 -28.09 -4.25
CA GLY A 65 -32.90 -26.98 -5.15
C GLY A 65 -31.62 -26.20 -5.50
N ALA A 66 -31.62 -25.49 -6.62
CA ALA A 66 -30.45 -24.73 -7.05
C ALA A 66 -30.03 -23.65 -6.03
N LEU A 67 -30.99 -23.07 -5.31
CA LEU A 67 -30.75 -22.08 -4.26
C LEU A 67 -30.20 -22.72 -2.97
N SER A 68 -30.72 -23.88 -2.54
CA SER A 68 -30.24 -24.55 -1.34
C SER A 68 -28.81 -25.05 -1.50
N ILE A 69 -28.47 -25.59 -2.68
CA ILE A 69 -27.09 -25.99 -3.01
C ILE A 69 -26.13 -24.79 -2.93
N ARG A 70 -26.55 -23.61 -3.42
CA ARG A 70 -25.73 -22.39 -3.35
C ARG A 70 -25.54 -21.93 -1.90
N TYR A 71 -26.61 -21.95 -1.11
CA TYR A 71 -26.57 -21.55 0.30
C TYR A 71 -25.67 -22.47 1.13
N VAL A 72 -25.76 -23.80 0.94
CA VAL A 72 -24.86 -24.75 1.60
C VAL A 72 -23.41 -24.55 1.15
N ALA A 73 -23.17 -24.27 -0.13
CA ALA A 73 -21.82 -23.97 -0.61
C ALA A 73 -21.23 -22.71 0.06
N GLU A 74 -22.05 -21.69 0.28
CA GLU A 74 -21.67 -20.46 0.99
C GLU A 74 -21.44 -20.71 2.49
N GLN A 75 -22.29 -21.50 3.15
CA GLN A 75 -22.08 -21.89 4.55
C GLN A 75 -20.78 -22.68 4.74
N ILE A 76 -20.48 -23.62 3.83
CA ILE A 76 -19.22 -24.36 3.86
C ILE A 76 -18.04 -23.42 3.63
N ASP A 77 -18.21 -22.39 2.79
CA ASP A 77 -17.20 -21.35 2.62
C ASP A 77 -16.98 -20.57 3.92
N GLN A 78 -18.04 -20.08 4.54
CA GLN A 78 -17.98 -19.38 5.82
C GLN A 78 -17.35 -20.24 6.91
N LEU A 79 -17.75 -21.51 7.04
CA LEU A 79 -17.15 -22.42 8.02
C LEU A 79 -15.67 -22.68 7.75
N TYR A 80 -15.28 -22.82 6.49
CA TYR A 80 -13.87 -22.98 6.14
C TYR A 80 -13.08 -21.73 6.50
N TRP A 81 -13.60 -20.54 6.20
CA TRP A 81 -12.97 -19.27 6.59
C TRP A 81 -12.91 -19.11 8.11
N ASN A 82 -13.96 -19.49 8.84
CA ASN A 82 -13.99 -19.41 10.30
C ASN A 82 -13.07 -20.43 10.98
N LEU A 83 -12.80 -21.58 10.35
CA LEU A 83 -11.84 -22.57 10.84
C LEU A 83 -10.40 -22.21 10.46
N ALA A 84 -10.21 -21.64 9.27
CA ALA A 84 -8.92 -21.19 8.77
C ALA A 84 -8.46 -19.89 9.43
N ALA A 85 -9.39 -19.07 9.92
CA ALA A 85 -9.08 -18.08 10.94
C ALA A 85 -8.76 -18.88 12.21
N PRO A 86 -7.50 -18.92 12.69
CA PRO A 86 -7.24 -19.43 14.04
C PRO A 86 -8.11 -18.64 15.01
N ASP A 87 -8.38 -19.20 16.19
CA ASP A 87 -9.22 -18.67 17.27
C ASP A 87 -8.76 -17.26 17.73
N ILE A 88 -8.96 -16.25 16.87
CA ILE A 88 -8.58 -14.86 17.07
C ILE A 88 -9.44 -14.29 18.20
N GLU A 89 -10.64 -14.81 18.44
CA GLU A 89 -11.50 -14.36 19.55
C GLU A 89 -10.90 -14.65 20.94
N VAL A 90 -10.11 -15.72 21.10
CA VAL A 90 -9.39 -15.98 22.37
C VAL A 90 -8.17 -15.07 22.54
N ARG A 91 -7.65 -14.50 21.44
CA ARG A 91 -6.51 -13.59 21.43
C ARG A 91 -6.93 -12.10 21.48
N ASP A 92 -8.05 -11.76 20.85
CA ASP A 92 -8.67 -10.43 20.84
C ASP A 92 -9.29 -10.06 22.20
N ALA A 93 -9.68 -11.02 23.04
CA ALA A 93 -10.16 -10.75 24.39
C ALA A 93 -9.05 -10.30 25.36
N ILE A 94 -7.77 -10.50 25.01
CA ILE A 94 -6.61 -10.08 25.82
C ILE A 94 -5.99 -8.78 25.27
N ASP A 95 -6.11 -8.51 23.96
CA ASP A 95 -5.43 -7.40 23.27
C ASP A 95 -6.35 -6.27 22.78
N ALA A 96 -7.49 -6.04 23.46
CA ALA A 96 -8.40 -4.93 23.14
C ALA A 96 -7.89 -3.52 23.56
N ASP A 97 -6.63 -3.40 24.02
CA ASP A 97 -6.05 -2.15 24.53
C ASP A 97 -4.82 -1.64 23.74
N ASP A 98 -4.49 -2.19 22.57
CA ASP A 98 -3.38 -1.64 21.77
C ASP A 98 -3.76 -1.37 20.31
N SER A 99 -4.27 -0.16 20.12
CA SER A 99 -4.47 0.48 18.82
C SER A 99 -3.09 0.73 18.17
N GLU A 100 -2.93 0.27 16.93
CA GLU A 100 -1.85 0.60 15.96
C GLU A 100 -0.50 -0.12 16.05
N SER A 101 -0.17 -0.90 17.09
CA SER A 101 1.20 -1.42 17.28
C SER A 101 1.38 -2.94 17.08
N ASN A 102 0.31 -3.73 17.04
CA ASN A 102 0.47 -5.18 17.01
C ASN A 102 0.88 -5.60 15.59
N GLY A 103 2.12 -6.07 15.43
CA GLY A 103 2.77 -6.44 14.16
C GLY A 103 2.15 -7.64 13.43
N VAL A 104 0.85 -7.88 13.62
CA VAL A 104 0.06 -8.96 13.03
C VAL A 104 -0.84 -8.36 11.95
N LEU A 105 -0.72 -8.87 10.73
CA LEU A 105 -1.60 -8.52 9.62
C LEU A 105 -3.02 -9.02 9.89
N ARG A 106 -4.00 -8.13 9.79
CA ARG A 106 -5.42 -8.46 9.90
C ARG A 106 -6.02 -8.75 8.53
N VAL A 107 -7.08 -9.56 8.52
CA VAL A 107 -7.86 -9.82 7.30
C VAL A 107 -8.54 -8.52 6.87
N GLY A 108 -8.15 -7.99 5.71
CA GLY A 108 -8.64 -6.71 5.20
C GLY A 108 -7.61 -5.57 5.25
N ASP A 109 -6.41 -5.81 5.81
CA ASP A 109 -5.32 -4.85 5.72
C ASP A 109 -4.93 -4.62 4.26
N ASP A 110 -4.86 -3.34 3.89
CA ASP A 110 -4.52 -2.95 2.53
C ASP A 110 -3.03 -3.21 2.27
N LEU A 111 -2.74 -4.24 1.47
CA LEU A 111 -1.39 -4.61 1.03
C LEU A 111 -0.80 -3.64 0.00
N THR A 112 -1.53 -2.58 -0.36
CA THR A 112 -0.89 -1.47 -1.03
C THR A 112 -0.05 -0.66 -0.05
N LEU A 113 -0.31 -0.60 1.25
CA LEU A 113 0.47 0.26 2.16
C LEU A 113 1.82 -0.37 2.53
N ASP A 114 2.91 0.42 2.47
CA ASP A 114 4.27 -0.06 2.75
C ASP A 114 4.44 -0.61 4.17
N GLU A 115 3.71 -0.05 5.13
CA GLU A 115 3.69 -0.49 6.53
C GLU A 115 3.13 -1.90 6.69
N ASN A 116 2.11 -2.25 5.90
CA ASN A 116 1.51 -3.59 5.93
C ASN A 116 2.39 -4.58 5.18
N ILE A 117 3.02 -4.16 4.08
CA ILE A 117 3.99 -4.97 3.36
C ILE A 117 5.17 -5.37 4.27
N ALA A 118 5.62 -4.47 5.14
CA ALA A 118 6.71 -4.75 6.09
C ALA A 118 6.33 -5.76 7.18
N LYS A 119 5.04 -5.93 7.47
CA LYS A 119 4.53 -6.90 8.45
C LYS A 119 4.41 -8.32 7.87
N LEU A 120 4.64 -8.51 6.57
CA LEU A 120 4.55 -9.83 5.93
C LEU A 120 5.66 -10.76 6.46
N PRO A 121 5.32 -12.00 6.85
CA PRO A 121 6.31 -12.94 7.33
C PRO A 121 7.27 -13.38 6.19
N PRO A 122 8.54 -13.67 6.50
CA PRO A 122 9.51 -14.08 5.48
C PRO A 122 9.22 -15.48 4.91
N THR A 123 8.50 -16.30 5.66
CA THR A 123 8.06 -17.64 5.26
C THR A 123 6.56 -17.76 5.50
N TRP A 124 5.86 -18.42 4.57
CA TRP A 124 4.49 -18.83 4.81
C TRP A 124 4.51 -19.99 5.80
N GLU A 125 4.33 -19.70 7.08
CA GLU A 125 4.08 -20.74 8.08
C GLU A 125 2.66 -21.25 7.87
N ASP A 126 2.53 -22.53 7.54
CA ASP A 126 1.22 -23.18 7.46
C ASP A 126 0.55 -23.01 8.83
N ALA A 127 -0.46 -22.13 8.90
CA ALA A 127 -1.26 -21.88 10.11
C ALA A 127 -2.13 -23.09 10.53
N SER A 128 -1.70 -24.30 10.19
CA SER A 128 -2.26 -25.57 10.63
C SER A 128 -1.14 -26.61 10.62
N SER A 129 -0.43 -26.73 11.73
CA SER A 129 0.51 -27.82 12.03
C SER A 129 -0.14 -29.22 12.09
N ASP A 130 -1.37 -29.38 11.60
CA ASP A 130 -2.23 -30.56 11.86
C ASP A 130 -2.72 -31.28 10.58
N GLN A 131 -2.27 -30.89 9.38
CA GLN A 131 -2.58 -31.63 8.16
C GLN A 131 -1.29 -31.98 7.41
N GLU A 132 -0.97 -33.28 7.38
CA GLU A 132 0.06 -33.93 6.58
C GLU A 132 -0.16 -33.65 5.09
N SER A 133 0.14 -32.44 4.65
CA SER A 133 0.30 -32.10 3.25
C SER A 133 1.56 -32.81 2.76
N SER A 134 1.43 -33.56 1.66
CA SER A 134 2.57 -34.12 0.92
C SER A 134 3.68 -33.07 0.82
N THR A 135 4.88 -33.40 1.27
CA THR A 135 6.05 -32.50 1.37
C THR A 135 6.39 -31.75 0.07
N GLY A 136 5.90 -32.22 -1.09
CA GLY A 136 6.02 -31.53 -2.38
C GLY A 136 5.09 -30.32 -2.56
N ASP A 137 3.86 -30.35 -2.05
CA ASP A 137 2.88 -29.28 -2.29
C ASP A 137 3.18 -28.05 -1.42
N VAL A 138 3.68 -28.25 -0.19
CA VAL A 138 4.11 -27.19 0.73
C VAL A 138 5.25 -26.35 0.13
N ALA A 139 6.24 -27.00 -0.49
CA ALA A 139 7.34 -26.32 -1.14
C ALA A 139 6.87 -25.44 -2.31
N THR A 140 5.94 -25.93 -3.13
CA THR A 140 5.39 -25.14 -4.26
C THR A 140 4.58 -23.94 -3.80
N ASN A 141 3.83 -24.07 -2.70
CA ASN A 141 3.06 -22.96 -2.13
C ASN A 141 3.98 -21.90 -1.52
N GLN A 142 5.08 -22.33 -0.88
CA GLN A 142 6.09 -21.44 -0.33
C GLN A 142 6.85 -20.67 -1.43
N GLU A 143 7.26 -21.34 -2.51
CA GLU A 143 7.89 -20.70 -3.68
C GLU A 143 6.95 -19.67 -4.32
N GLY A 144 5.66 -20.00 -4.46
CA GLY A 144 4.63 -19.09 -4.96
C GLY A 144 4.45 -17.86 -4.07
N TYR A 145 4.44 -18.05 -2.74
CA TYR A 145 4.39 -16.95 -1.78
C TYR A 145 5.61 -16.02 -1.91
N LEU A 146 6.82 -16.58 -1.91
CA LEU A 146 8.05 -15.80 -2.04
C LEU A 146 8.09 -15.02 -3.37
N ALA A 147 7.64 -15.63 -4.47
CA ALA A 147 7.51 -14.93 -5.75
C ALA A 147 6.52 -13.76 -5.67
N ALA A 148 5.38 -13.93 -5.00
CA ALA A 148 4.40 -12.87 -4.83
C ALA A 148 4.92 -11.73 -3.92
N VAL A 149 5.58 -12.05 -2.81
CA VAL A 149 6.14 -11.07 -1.88
C VAL A 149 7.25 -10.25 -2.56
N THR A 150 8.15 -10.90 -3.29
CA THR A 150 9.23 -10.20 -4.03
C THR A 150 8.67 -9.28 -5.12
N GLN A 151 7.65 -9.72 -5.85
CA GLN A 151 6.95 -8.86 -6.81
C GLN A 151 6.32 -7.65 -6.13
N LEU A 152 5.61 -7.87 -5.03
CA LEU A 152 4.95 -6.81 -4.27
C LEU A 152 5.95 -5.79 -3.69
N GLN A 153 7.09 -6.26 -3.16
CA GLN A 153 8.19 -5.39 -2.71
C GLN A 153 8.82 -4.59 -3.85
N SER A 154 8.96 -5.18 -5.05
CA SER A 154 9.49 -4.46 -6.21
C SER A 154 8.55 -3.34 -6.69
N LEU A 155 7.24 -3.60 -6.68
CA LEU A 155 6.21 -2.62 -7.04
C LEU A 155 6.11 -1.51 -5.99
N SER A 156 6.21 -1.84 -4.70
CA SER A 156 6.18 -0.84 -3.63
C SER A 156 7.41 0.07 -3.72
N ALA A 157 8.60 -0.47 -3.96
CA ALA A 157 9.82 0.31 -4.20
C ALA A 157 9.68 1.24 -5.42
N GLN A 158 9.09 0.75 -6.53
CA GLN A 158 8.83 1.58 -7.70
C GLN A 158 7.87 2.73 -7.38
N ARG A 159 6.80 2.47 -6.62
CA ARG A 159 5.85 3.49 -6.20
C ARG A 159 6.50 4.54 -5.30
N GLN A 160 7.32 4.13 -4.35
CA GLN A 160 8.07 5.05 -3.48
C GLN A 160 9.02 5.94 -4.29
N ALA A 161 9.72 5.38 -5.28
CA ALA A 161 10.58 6.18 -6.16
C ALA A 161 9.77 7.21 -6.98
N LEU A 162 8.56 6.84 -7.44
CA LEU A 162 7.68 7.76 -8.15
C LEU A 162 7.11 8.85 -7.23
N SER A 163 6.72 8.52 -5.99
CA SER A 163 6.23 9.51 -5.03
C SER A 163 7.32 10.51 -4.63
N GLN A 164 8.56 10.06 -4.47
CA GLN A 164 9.72 10.93 -4.25
C GLN A 164 10.00 11.85 -5.45
N LYS A 165 9.88 11.34 -6.68
CA LYS A 165 10.00 12.20 -7.88
C LYS A 165 8.90 13.26 -7.92
N LEU A 166 7.67 12.87 -7.61
CA LEU A 166 6.53 13.76 -7.55
C LEU A 166 6.73 14.84 -6.47
N SER A 167 7.14 14.46 -5.26
CA SER A 167 7.43 15.42 -4.20
C SER A 167 8.53 16.39 -4.60
N ASN A 168 9.60 15.92 -5.25
CA ASN A 168 10.65 16.77 -5.80
C ASN A 168 10.12 17.75 -6.86
N TYR A 169 9.21 17.32 -7.74
CA TYR A 169 8.60 18.25 -8.70
C TYR A 169 7.69 19.27 -8.02
N HIS A 170 6.96 18.89 -6.97
CA HIS A 170 6.17 19.84 -6.18
C HIS A 170 7.04 20.84 -5.43
N THR A 171 8.16 20.42 -4.85
CA THR A 171 9.09 21.36 -4.20
C THR A 171 9.72 22.31 -5.21
N LEU A 172 10.12 21.82 -6.38
CA LEU A 172 10.62 22.66 -7.46
C LEU A 172 9.56 23.65 -7.96
N LEU A 173 8.31 23.20 -8.12
CA LEU A 173 7.19 24.08 -8.49
C LEU A 173 6.98 25.15 -7.41
N ALA A 174 6.99 24.78 -6.13
CA ALA A 174 6.88 25.73 -5.02
C ALA A 174 8.02 26.77 -5.01
N LEU A 175 9.25 26.36 -5.37
CA LEU A 175 10.38 27.28 -5.53
C LEU A 175 10.25 28.19 -6.75
N LEU A 176 9.53 27.75 -7.79
CA LEU A 176 9.25 28.53 -8.99
C LEU A 176 8.04 29.46 -8.85
N GLU A 177 7.14 29.22 -7.88
CA GLU A 177 5.94 30.04 -7.67
C GLU A 177 6.26 31.53 -7.44
N PRO A 178 7.31 31.93 -6.68
CA PRO A 178 7.75 33.32 -6.58
C PRO A 178 8.15 33.96 -7.93
N TYR A 179 8.64 33.17 -8.89
CA TYR A 179 9.05 33.66 -10.22
C TYR A 179 7.86 33.89 -11.15
N ARG A 180 6.66 33.43 -10.79
CA ARG A 180 5.43 33.66 -11.59
C ARG A 180 5.05 35.13 -11.66
N LYS A 181 5.37 35.90 -10.61
CA LYS A 181 5.22 37.36 -10.54
C LYS A 181 6.50 37.99 -10.00
N PRO A 182 7.54 38.11 -10.83
CA PRO A 182 8.86 38.51 -10.38
C PRO A 182 8.88 39.95 -9.86
N GLN A 183 8.02 40.82 -10.40
CA GLN A 183 7.88 42.23 -9.99
C GLN A 183 7.36 42.38 -8.54
N GLU A 184 6.47 41.49 -8.09
CA GLU A 184 5.87 41.55 -6.75
C GLU A 184 6.72 40.78 -5.72
N SER A 185 7.32 39.64 -6.08
CA SER A 185 8.00 38.77 -5.12
C SER A 185 9.53 38.91 -5.09
N ILE A 186 10.18 39.13 -6.24
CA ILE A 186 11.64 39.06 -6.37
C ILE A 186 12.25 40.46 -6.37
N GLN A 187 11.70 41.37 -7.17
CA GLN A 187 12.22 42.74 -7.29
C GLN A 187 12.34 43.53 -5.98
N PRO A 188 11.38 43.48 -5.02
CA PRO A 188 11.57 44.19 -3.75
C PRO A 188 12.68 43.59 -2.88
N ASN A 189 13.03 42.32 -3.10
CA ASN A 189 14.06 41.59 -2.36
C ASN A 189 15.44 41.63 -3.04
N LEU A 190 15.58 42.34 -4.17
CA LEU A 190 16.87 42.57 -4.81
C LEU A 190 17.55 43.80 -4.20
N VAL A 191 18.87 43.76 -4.06
CA VAL A 191 19.67 44.92 -3.64
C VAL A 191 19.91 45.81 -4.87
N THR A 192 18.90 46.59 -5.25
CA THR A 192 19.06 47.69 -6.21
C THR A 192 19.05 49.03 -5.46
N ARG A 193 19.57 50.09 -6.08
CA ARG A 193 19.74 51.42 -5.45
C ARG A 193 18.44 51.98 -4.86
N ASP A 194 17.32 51.70 -5.52
CA ASP A 194 15.99 52.19 -5.15
C ASP A 194 15.08 51.09 -4.56
N ALA A 195 15.61 49.88 -4.31
CA ALA A 195 14.83 48.79 -3.72
C ALA A 195 14.64 48.97 -2.21
N PRO A 196 13.50 48.52 -1.65
CA PRO A 196 13.24 48.62 -0.21
C PRO A 196 14.30 47.91 0.62
N LEU A 197 14.81 46.74 0.18
CA LEU A 197 15.90 46.03 0.86
C LEU A 197 17.20 46.85 0.94
N GLY A 198 17.54 47.61 -0.11
CA GLY A 198 18.73 48.46 -0.12
C GLY A 198 18.65 49.56 0.94
N THR A 199 17.46 50.13 1.14
CA THR A 199 17.24 51.14 2.20
C THR A 199 17.34 50.54 3.60
N GLU A 200 16.83 49.33 3.81
CA GLU A 200 16.95 48.62 5.09
C GLU A 200 18.40 48.23 5.38
N LEU A 201 19.16 47.78 4.37
CA LEU A 201 20.61 47.52 4.51
C LEU A 201 21.42 48.79 4.81
N ALA A 202 21.04 49.94 4.25
CA ALA A 202 21.67 51.21 4.60
C ALA A 202 21.39 51.59 6.06
N LYS A 203 20.15 51.39 6.54
CA LYS A 203 19.78 51.59 7.95
C LYS A 203 20.57 50.64 8.86
N THR A 204 20.68 49.36 8.52
CA THR A 204 21.47 48.41 9.32
C THR A 204 22.97 48.75 9.30
N ARG A 205 23.53 49.21 8.17
CA ARG A 205 24.92 49.69 8.11
C ARG A 205 25.14 50.89 9.04
N THR A 206 24.25 51.88 9.01
CA THR A 206 24.39 53.05 9.91
C THR A 206 24.23 52.67 11.38
N LEU A 207 23.31 51.75 11.71
CA LEU A 207 23.18 51.19 13.06
C LEU A 207 24.43 50.41 13.45
N ALA A 208 25.00 49.58 12.57
CA ALA A 208 26.22 48.84 12.81
C ALA A 208 27.41 49.75 13.07
N ILE A 209 27.55 50.86 12.32
CA ILE A 209 28.60 51.87 12.57
C ILE A 209 28.41 52.53 13.95
N ARG A 210 27.18 52.89 14.33
CA ARG A 210 26.90 53.47 15.65
C ARG A 210 27.11 52.46 16.78
N VAL A 211 26.74 51.21 16.57
CA VAL A 211 26.95 50.11 17.53
C VAL A 211 28.44 49.85 17.67
N ALA A 212 29.20 49.77 16.57
CA ALA A 212 30.65 49.64 16.59
C ALA A 212 31.32 50.82 17.31
N GLY A 213 30.90 52.06 17.04
CA GLY A 213 31.38 53.24 17.75
C GLY A 213 31.06 53.22 19.25
N ARG A 214 29.84 52.81 19.64
CA ARG A 214 29.44 52.72 21.05
C ARG A 214 30.08 51.54 21.78
N VAL A 215 30.36 50.44 21.08
CA VAL A 215 31.14 49.30 21.60
C VAL A 215 32.60 49.71 21.75
N GLN A 216 33.18 50.45 20.81
CA GLN A 216 34.52 51.02 20.92
C GLN A 216 34.61 52.02 22.08
N GLU A 217 33.59 52.85 22.30
CA GLU A 217 33.54 53.77 23.44
C GLU A 217 33.43 53.02 24.77
N LYS A 218 32.65 51.92 24.83
CA LYS A 218 32.45 51.15 26.07
C LYS A 218 33.50 50.09 26.38
N PHE A 219 34.19 49.55 25.37
CA PHE A 219 35.16 48.47 25.50
C PHE A 219 36.57 48.87 25.04
N GLY A 220 36.71 49.96 24.28
CA GLY A 220 38.01 50.52 23.89
C GLY A 220 38.72 51.25 25.02
N GLU A 221 37.98 51.78 26.00
CA GLU A 221 38.56 52.38 27.22
C GLU A 221 39.13 51.32 28.19
N SER A 222 38.90 50.03 27.94
CA SER A 222 39.60 48.93 28.63
C SER A 222 40.83 48.42 27.88
N ARG A 223 41.20 49.06 26.76
CA ARG A 223 42.38 48.71 25.96
C ARG A 223 43.19 49.96 25.59
N GLU A 224 43.50 50.79 26.58
CA GLU A 224 44.74 51.57 26.53
C GLU A 224 45.89 50.71 27.04
N VAL A 225 46.55 49.99 26.13
CA VAL A 225 48.01 49.79 26.18
C VAL A 225 48.53 49.67 24.73
N ASP A 226 49.54 50.48 24.46
CA ASP A 226 50.46 50.54 23.32
C ASP A 226 50.01 51.26 22.04
N GLU A 227 50.29 52.57 22.06
CA GLU A 227 50.78 53.31 20.90
C GLU A 227 52.05 52.66 20.36
N THR A 228 52.07 52.34 19.06
CA THR A 228 53.21 52.65 18.18
C THR A 228 52.78 52.60 16.71
N GLU A 229 53.24 53.61 15.97
CA GLU A 229 53.64 53.58 14.55
C GLU A 229 52.55 53.73 13.47
N THR A 230 52.45 54.99 13.00
CA THR A 230 52.61 55.42 11.60
C THR A 230 52.29 54.42 10.49
N HIS A 231 51.30 54.75 9.65
CA HIS A 231 51.52 54.91 8.21
C HIS A 231 50.33 55.67 7.58
N GLU A 232 50.64 56.84 7.04
CA GLU A 232 49.80 57.54 6.08
C GLU A 232 49.79 56.73 4.77
N ASP A 233 48.70 56.04 4.48
CA ASP A 233 48.40 55.55 3.13
C ASP A 233 47.27 56.40 2.54
N GLU A 234 47.69 57.33 1.70
CA GLU A 234 46.88 58.12 0.80
C GLU A 234 46.18 57.20 -0.21
N ILE A 235 44.90 56.91 0.03
CA ILE A 235 44.06 56.19 -0.93
C ILE A 235 43.70 57.18 -2.05
N VAL A 236 44.49 57.16 -3.13
CA VAL A 236 44.12 57.75 -4.41
C VAL A 236 43.03 56.87 -5.01
N GLU A 237 41.78 57.35 -4.95
CA GLU A 237 40.63 56.75 -5.61
C GLU A 237 40.77 56.97 -7.13
N ASP A 238 41.39 56.00 -7.80
CA ASP A 238 41.53 55.96 -9.25
C ASP A 238 40.17 55.63 -9.87
N VAL A 239 39.36 56.68 -10.11
CA VAL A 239 38.10 56.61 -10.87
C VAL A 239 38.46 56.36 -12.35
N LEU A 240 38.75 55.11 -12.67
CA LEU A 240 38.89 54.65 -14.05
C LEU A 240 37.51 54.40 -14.65
N ASP A 241 37.32 54.99 -15.82
CA ASP A 241 36.09 55.06 -16.62
C ASP A 241 35.60 53.65 -17.06
N ASP A 242 34.85 52.98 -16.20
CA ASP A 242 34.26 51.66 -16.47
C ASP A 242 33.27 51.67 -17.66
N SER A 243 32.89 52.86 -18.12
CA SER A 243 32.06 53.06 -19.32
C SER A 243 32.79 52.72 -20.62
N GLU A 244 34.12 52.80 -20.65
CA GLU A 244 34.94 52.49 -21.83
C GLU A 244 35.20 50.98 -21.94
N LYS A 245 35.49 50.31 -20.81
CA LYS A 245 35.61 48.83 -20.76
C LYS A 245 34.34 48.13 -21.21
N LEU A 246 33.17 48.68 -20.86
CA LEU A 246 31.87 48.16 -21.29
C LEU A 246 31.66 48.29 -22.81
N LYS A 247 32.20 49.33 -23.44
CA LYS A 247 32.10 49.53 -24.90
C LYS A 247 32.99 48.55 -25.66
N ASP A 248 34.20 48.26 -25.16
CA ASP A 248 35.09 47.27 -25.76
C ASP A 248 34.51 45.85 -25.67
N ILE A 249 33.85 45.50 -24.57
CA ILE A 249 33.19 44.20 -24.42
C ILE A 249 31.97 44.08 -25.34
N MET A 250 31.22 45.16 -25.54
CA MET A 250 30.05 45.19 -26.43
C MET A 250 30.42 45.21 -27.91
N ALA A 251 31.62 45.68 -28.27
CA ALA A 251 32.12 45.67 -29.66
C ALA A 251 32.64 44.30 -30.11
N GLY A 252 32.79 43.34 -29.18
CA GLY A 252 33.25 41.97 -29.43
C GLY A 252 32.14 40.93 -29.63
N TRP A 253 30.87 41.33 -29.64
CA TRP A 253 29.70 40.46 -29.86
C TRP A 253 28.98 40.77 -31.17
#